data_AF-V5I705-F1
#
_entry.id   AF-V5I705-F1
#
_cell.length_a   1.000
_cell.length_b   1.000
_cell.length_c   1.000
_cell.angle_alpha   90.00
_cell.angle_beta   90.00
_cell.angle_gamma   90.00
#
_symmetry.space_group_name_H-M   'P 1'
#
loop_
_entity.id
_entity.type
_entity.pdbx_description
1 polymer ?
#
loop_
_entity_poly.entity_id
_entity_poly.type
_entity_poly.pdbx_seq_one_letter_code
_entity_poly.pdbx_strand_id
1 'polypeptide(L)'
;EELTNVIKISKKQIINPVVGHKYAYYDIDELDGVYYRCDVLEIERNGFVRVKLLDKGNIIRTEQKRLFKLPKEFKNKPRGLTDVYLANFTPPHRDENFSAKSFFNLKNLLEKHDYGNMIMTADIHLQIGNTLWLKNVYEEVTLSEKVIPHFQLTREILMSKLAEYNNNQLNNLYKLCKEASISLPVYQKANAVPAREERKIEPQWAHLDTDVNEVTFSAAISPDEIYVRLNKFNEQLYSLQKEIQASLKKVNYPKLQNVEIGTICLAKDPEGLDYARTVVKIVEDNKALCFFVDFGDEAVVDITDLKYIHNKFITKLPFQSIQCRLQGIKPVLDEWQSDINNILYKYATEPDSDIFRLLFVKICGKVENSINPRQNRYSVLLKDGFGEKNVLINTLLVDCGVAVPNSEQIDDFYISSAHSN
;
A
#
# COMPACT_ATOMS: atom_id res chain seq x y z
N GLU A 1 37.84 -26.52 8.27
CA GLU A 1 38.61 -27.64 8.85
C GLU A 1 39.39 -28.45 7.81
N GLU A 2 38.75 -29.07 6.81
CA GLU A 2 39.44 -29.83 5.74
C GLU A 2 40.57 -29.05 5.06
N LEU A 3 40.30 -27.79 4.67
CA LEU A 3 41.29 -26.90 4.06
C LEU A 3 42.51 -26.68 4.96
N THR A 4 42.26 -26.45 6.25
CA THR A 4 43.29 -26.25 7.27
C THR A 4 44.21 -27.46 7.36
N ASN A 5 43.64 -28.67 7.37
CA ASN A 5 44.41 -29.91 7.46
C ASN A 5 45.32 -30.11 6.23
N VAL A 6 44.80 -29.87 5.02
CA VAL A 6 45.56 -30.02 3.76
C VAL A 6 46.69 -29.00 3.64
N ILE A 7 46.45 -27.75 4.05
CA ILE A 7 47.47 -26.70 3.97
C ILE A 7 48.52 -26.86 5.07
N LYS A 8 48.16 -27.29 6.28
CA LYS A 8 49.12 -27.59 7.35
C LYS A 8 50.17 -28.63 6.91
N ILE A 9 49.79 -29.56 6.02
CA ILE A 9 50.70 -30.56 5.44
C ILE A 9 51.57 -29.98 4.32
N SER A 10 51.00 -29.19 3.41
CA SER A 10 51.71 -28.74 2.20
C SER A 10 52.51 -27.43 2.35
N LYS A 11 52.08 -26.51 3.23
CA LYS A 11 52.71 -25.21 3.58
C LYS A 11 53.27 -24.38 2.41
N LYS A 12 52.62 -24.41 1.24
CA LYS A 12 53.09 -23.64 0.06
C LYS A 12 52.63 -22.19 0.12
N GLN A 13 53.45 -21.34 0.72
CA GLN A 13 53.25 -19.90 0.80
C GLN A 13 53.39 -19.24 -0.59
N ILE A 14 52.69 -18.14 -0.80
CA ILE A 14 52.75 -17.36 -2.04
C ILE A 14 53.59 -16.11 -1.81
N ILE A 15 54.51 -15.86 -2.74
CA ILE A 15 55.42 -14.71 -2.70
C ILE A 15 54.84 -13.54 -3.50
N ASN A 16 54.22 -13.83 -4.66
CA ASN A 16 53.65 -12.82 -5.55
C ASN A 16 52.16 -13.14 -5.81
N PRO A 17 51.25 -12.60 -4.98
CA PRO A 17 49.82 -12.73 -5.24
C PRO A 17 49.42 -11.91 -6.48
N VAL A 18 48.36 -12.34 -7.15
CA VAL A 18 47.80 -11.67 -8.34
C VAL A 18 46.36 -11.27 -8.03
N VAL A 19 45.98 -10.05 -8.39
CA VAL A 19 44.60 -9.56 -8.23
C VAL A 19 43.64 -10.46 -9.01
N GLY A 20 42.49 -10.77 -8.40
CA GLY A 20 41.46 -11.65 -8.96
C GLY A 20 41.77 -13.15 -8.84
N HIS A 21 42.93 -13.55 -8.29
CA HIS A 21 43.24 -14.96 -8.03
C HIS A 21 42.80 -15.42 -6.64
N LYS A 22 42.48 -16.73 -6.56
CA LYS A 22 42.07 -17.43 -5.34
C LYS A 22 43.26 -17.98 -4.57
N TYR A 23 43.29 -17.72 -3.27
CA TYR A 23 44.33 -18.14 -2.33
C TYR A 23 43.71 -18.68 -1.03
N ALA A 24 44.57 -19.17 -0.14
CA ALA A 24 44.21 -19.46 1.24
C ALA A 24 44.88 -18.43 2.17
N TYR A 25 44.09 -17.80 3.02
CA TYR A 25 44.53 -16.85 4.04
C TYR A 25 44.70 -17.57 5.38
N TYR A 26 45.84 -17.36 6.03
CA TYR A 26 46.09 -17.86 7.38
C TYR A 26 45.67 -16.84 8.45
N ASP A 27 44.69 -17.21 9.26
CA ASP A 27 44.21 -16.42 10.38
C ASP A 27 44.92 -16.83 11.67
N ILE A 28 45.60 -15.87 12.29
CA ILE A 28 46.38 -16.09 13.53
C ILE A 28 45.54 -15.89 14.79
N ASP A 29 44.39 -15.23 14.68
CA ASP A 29 43.59 -14.80 15.83
C ASP A 29 42.61 -15.89 16.30
N GLU A 30 42.44 -16.97 15.53
CA GLU A 30 41.65 -18.14 15.93
C GLU A 30 42.52 -19.23 16.56
N LEU A 31 42.06 -19.80 17.68
CA LEU A 31 42.69 -20.94 18.36
C LEU A 31 42.96 -22.07 17.34
N ASP A 32 44.22 -22.54 17.31
CA ASP A 32 44.77 -23.55 16.37
C ASP A 32 45.10 -23.11 14.93
N GLY A 33 44.93 -21.83 14.57
CA GLY A 33 45.38 -21.27 13.30
C GLY A 33 44.63 -21.84 12.08
N VAL A 34 43.63 -21.10 11.61
CA VAL A 34 42.68 -21.57 10.59
C VAL A 34 43.01 -20.97 9.22
N TYR A 35 42.79 -21.75 8.15
CA TYR A 35 42.91 -21.27 6.79
C TYR A 35 41.55 -21.00 6.17
N TYR A 36 41.41 -19.84 5.54
CA TYR A 36 40.22 -19.40 4.84
C TYR A 36 40.48 -19.27 3.35
N ARG A 37 39.53 -19.66 2.50
CA ARG A 37 39.62 -19.35 1.07
C ARG A 37 39.43 -17.86 0.88
N CYS A 38 40.24 -17.22 0.03
CA CYS A 38 40.12 -15.79 -0.23
C CYS A 38 40.38 -15.42 -1.70
N ASP A 39 39.78 -14.32 -2.14
CA ASP A 39 40.15 -13.62 -3.39
C ASP A 39 41.00 -12.40 -3.04
N VAL A 40 42.08 -12.17 -3.79
CA VAL A 40 42.85 -10.92 -3.68
C VAL A 40 42.15 -9.84 -4.49
N LEU A 41 41.68 -8.80 -3.82
CA LEU A 41 41.00 -7.66 -4.43
C LEU A 41 41.98 -6.56 -4.84
N GLU A 42 42.98 -6.31 -3.99
CA GLU A 42 43.98 -5.29 -4.23
C GLU A 42 45.31 -5.66 -3.57
N ILE A 43 46.40 -5.25 -4.21
CA ILE A 43 47.76 -5.35 -3.68
C ILE A 43 48.25 -3.94 -3.38
N GLU A 44 48.52 -3.66 -2.11
CA GLU A 44 49.04 -2.38 -1.66
C GLU A 44 50.58 -2.35 -1.81
N ARG A 45 51.14 -1.16 -2.06
CA ARG A 45 52.59 -0.97 -2.25
C ARG A 45 53.45 -1.32 -1.03
N ASN A 46 52.85 -1.41 0.14
CA ASN A 46 53.50 -1.65 1.44
C ASN A 46 53.56 -3.13 1.85
N GLY A 47 53.30 -4.07 0.94
CA GLY A 47 53.32 -5.50 1.24
C GLY A 47 52.03 -6.02 1.89
N PHE A 48 51.00 -5.18 2.00
CA PHE A 48 49.65 -5.59 2.39
C PHE A 48 48.79 -5.91 1.17
N VAL A 49 47.75 -6.68 1.41
CA VAL A 49 46.74 -7.09 0.44
C VAL A 49 45.37 -6.96 1.07
N ARG A 50 44.41 -6.49 0.29
CA ARG A 50 42.99 -6.58 0.64
C ARG A 50 42.45 -7.86 0.06
N VAL A 51 41.98 -8.75 0.93
CA VAL A 51 41.45 -10.06 0.53
C VAL A 51 40.02 -10.21 1.01
N LYS A 52 39.20 -10.84 0.17
CA LYS A 52 37.82 -11.19 0.51
C LYS A 52 37.75 -12.64 0.90
N LEU A 53 37.31 -12.93 2.12
CA LEU A 53 37.11 -14.31 2.58
C LEU A 53 35.88 -14.89 1.89
N LEU A 54 36.06 -15.97 1.13
CA LEU A 54 35.00 -16.52 0.26
C LEU A 54 33.85 -17.17 1.04
N ASP A 55 34.15 -17.64 2.25
CA ASP A 55 33.23 -18.40 3.10
C ASP A 55 32.71 -17.58 4.28
N LYS A 56 33.27 -16.38 4.51
CA LYS A 56 32.81 -15.43 5.55
C LYS A 56 32.30 -14.09 4.98
N GLY A 57 32.57 -13.77 3.71
CA GLY A 57 32.17 -12.53 3.05
C GLY A 57 33.01 -11.30 3.41
N ASN A 58 33.65 -11.31 4.59
CA ASN A 58 34.46 -10.22 5.11
C ASN A 58 35.63 -9.87 4.18
N ILE A 59 35.85 -8.56 3.99
CA ILE A 59 37.06 -8.03 3.37
C ILE A 59 38.01 -7.64 4.50
N ILE A 60 39.20 -8.24 4.47
CA ILE A 60 40.24 -7.98 5.47
C ILE A 60 41.48 -7.43 4.80
N ARG A 61 42.21 -6.59 5.53
CA ARG A 61 43.54 -6.12 5.14
C ARG A 61 44.57 -6.98 5.86
N THR A 62 45.45 -7.62 5.12
CA THR A 62 46.42 -8.56 5.68
C THR A 62 47.76 -8.49 4.97
N GLU A 63 48.80 -9.08 5.54
CA GLU A 63 50.13 -9.13 4.94
C GLU A 63 50.19 -10.21 3.86
N GLN A 64 50.89 -9.96 2.76
CA GLN A 64 51.06 -10.93 1.65
C GLN A 64 51.61 -12.27 2.13
N LYS A 65 52.48 -12.26 3.14
CA LYS A 65 53.07 -13.47 3.73
C LYS A 65 52.02 -14.42 4.35
N ARG A 66 50.80 -13.96 4.62
CA ARG A 66 49.73 -14.83 5.14
C ARG A 66 48.93 -15.54 4.05
N LEU A 67 49.33 -15.40 2.78
CA LEU A 67 48.69 -16.06 1.65
C LEU A 67 49.42 -17.34 1.24
N PHE A 68 48.62 -18.38 1.02
CA PHE A 68 49.04 -19.72 0.65
C PHE A 68 48.35 -20.16 -0.64
N LYS A 69 49.00 -21.07 -1.35
CA LYS A 69 48.44 -21.65 -2.57
C LYS A 69 47.18 -22.45 -2.22
N LEU A 70 46.06 -22.08 -2.81
CA LEU A 70 44.82 -22.82 -2.64
C LEU A 70 44.91 -24.19 -3.36
N PRO A 71 44.74 -25.34 -2.67
CA PRO A 71 44.74 -26.64 -3.31
C PRO A 71 43.64 -26.76 -4.36
N LYS A 72 43.89 -27.55 -5.42
CA LYS A 72 42.99 -27.61 -6.59
C LYS A 72 41.57 -28.03 -6.22
N GLU A 73 41.44 -28.97 -5.28
CA GLU A 73 40.16 -29.46 -4.78
C GLU A 73 39.29 -28.38 -4.13
N PHE A 74 39.88 -27.30 -3.59
CA PHE A 74 39.15 -26.20 -2.96
C PHE A 74 38.92 -25.00 -3.88
N LYS A 75 39.57 -24.93 -5.05
CA LYS A 75 39.39 -23.85 -6.03
C LYS A 75 37.98 -23.81 -6.62
N ASN A 76 37.42 -24.99 -6.85
CA ASN A 76 36.13 -25.19 -7.52
C ASN A 76 34.99 -25.53 -6.56
N LYS A 77 35.24 -25.70 -5.25
CA LYS A 77 34.17 -25.85 -4.27
C LYS A 77 33.28 -24.59 -4.30
N PRO A 78 31.94 -24.74 -4.34
CA PRO A 78 31.02 -23.59 -4.34
C PRO A 78 31.22 -22.73 -3.09
N ARG A 79 30.86 -21.45 -3.18
CA ARG A 79 30.84 -20.54 -2.03
C ARG A 79 29.57 -20.83 -1.24
N GLY A 80 29.69 -20.87 0.08
CA GLY A 80 28.51 -20.94 0.97
C GLY A 80 27.77 -19.61 1.11
N LEU A 81 28.29 -18.53 0.52
CA LEU A 81 27.77 -17.17 0.64
C LEU A 81 27.61 -16.53 -0.75
N THR A 82 26.56 -15.70 -0.84
CA THR A 82 26.23 -14.90 -2.01
C THR A 82 26.34 -13.44 -1.63
N ASP A 83 27.03 -12.65 -2.46
CA ASP A 83 27.14 -11.22 -2.24
C ASP A 83 25.86 -10.53 -2.67
N VAL A 84 25.33 -9.65 -1.83
CA VAL A 84 24.09 -8.93 -2.12
C VAL A 84 24.27 -7.43 -1.95
N TYR A 85 23.71 -6.67 -2.87
CA TYR A 85 23.56 -5.21 -2.79
C TYR A 85 22.08 -4.88 -2.76
N LEU A 86 21.68 -3.91 -1.94
CA LEU A 86 20.34 -3.35 -2.04
C LEU A 86 20.28 -2.41 -3.25
N ALA A 87 19.40 -2.71 -4.19
CA ALA A 87 19.24 -1.94 -5.41
C ALA A 87 18.57 -0.58 -5.12
N ASN A 88 18.97 0.43 -5.88
CA ASN A 88 18.40 1.78 -5.88
C ASN A 88 18.58 2.56 -4.58
N PHE A 89 19.60 2.22 -3.77
CA PHE A 89 19.93 2.96 -2.57
C PHE A 89 21.25 3.71 -2.74
N THR A 90 21.21 5.02 -2.60
CA THR A 90 22.39 5.90 -2.62
C THR A 90 22.67 6.46 -1.23
N PRO A 91 23.93 6.83 -0.94
CA PRO A 91 24.24 7.54 0.30
C PRO A 91 23.35 8.79 0.45
N PRO A 92 22.89 9.11 1.68
CA PRO A 92 22.14 10.32 1.94
C PRO A 92 22.93 11.58 1.56
N HIS A 93 22.23 12.68 1.31
CA HIS A 93 22.83 14.00 1.05
C HIS A 93 23.77 14.03 -0.17
N ARG A 94 23.67 13.05 -1.06
CA ARG A 94 24.54 12.87 -2.23
C ARG A 94 26.02 12.66 -1.87
N ASP A 95 26.28 12.11 -0.69
CA ASP A 95 27.63 11.70 -0.31
C ASP A 95 28.19 10.64 -1.27
N GLU A 96 29.52 10.60 -1.40
CA GLU A 96 30.18 9.59 -2.25
C GLU A 96 30.06 8.17 -1.68
N ASN A 97 29.97 8.04 -0.35
CA ASN A 97 29.97 6.77 0.35
C ASN A 97 28.99 6.77 1.53
N PHE A 98 28.48 5.59 1.89
CA PHE A 98 27.73 5.44 3.13
C PHE A 98 28.63 5.70 4.34
N SER A 99 28.16 6.56 5.24
CA SER A 99 28.90 6.87 6.46
C SER A 99 28.97 5.66 7.41
N ALA A 100 29.99 5.62 8.27
CA ALA A 100 30.08 4.61 9.34
C ALA A 100 28.85 4.66 10.27
N LYS A 101 28.25 5.84 10.45
CA LYS A 101 27.01 6.01 11.22
C LYS A 101 25.81 5.36 10.54
N SER A 102 25.68 5.48 9.23
CA SER A 102 24.63 4.79 8.45
C SER A 102 24.75 3.28 8.58
N PHE A 103 25.98 2.76 8.51
CA PHE A 103 26.26 1.34 8.73
C PHE A 103 25.91 0.88 10.15
N PHE A 104 26.36 1.62 11.17
CA PHE A 104 26.08 1.30 12.57
C PHE A 104 24.57 1.31 12.87
N ASN A 105 23.85 2.30 12.36
CA ASN A 105 22.40 2.37 12.53
C ASN A 105 21.66 1.23 11.83
N LEU A 106 22.09 0.85 10.61
CA LEU A 106 21.52 -0.29 9.89
C LEU A 106 21.80 -1.60 10.63
N LYS A 107 23.01 -1.77 11.15
CA LYS A 107 23.37 -2.93 11.97
C LYS A 107 22.49 -3.02 13.22
N ASN A 108 22.35 -1.92 13.98
CA ASN A 108 21.48 -1.88 15.16
C ASN A 108 20.01 -2.13 14.81
N LEU A 109 19.55 -1.64 13.66
CA LEU A 109 18.20 -1.91 13.17
C LEU A 109 18.01 -3.42 12.96
N LEU A 110 18.93 -4.07 12.24
CA LEU A 110 18.85 -5.50 11.98
C LEU A 110 18.98 -6.33 13.28
N GLU A 111 19.88 -5.97 14.19
CA GLU A 111 20.07 -6.65 15.48
C GLU A 111 18.80 -6.62 16.35
N LYS A 112 18.00 -5.55 16.29
CA LYS A 112 16.70 -5.49 16.99
C LYS A 112 15.68 -6.51 16.46
N HIS A 113 15.85 -6.98 15.22
CA HIS A 113 14.93 -7.88 14.53
C HIS A 113 15.45 -9.33 14.43
N ASP A 114 16.49 -9.70 15.20
CA ASP A 114 17.11 -11.04 15.19
C ASP A 114 17.39 -11.61 13.79
N TYR A 115 17.99 -10.78 12.93
CA TYR A 115 18.27 -11.13 11.53
C TYR A 115 19.12 -12.40 11.32
N GLY A 116 19.81 -12.90 12.35
CA GLY A 116 20.64 -14.11 12.27
C GLY A 116 19.84 -15.39 11.99
N ASN A 117 18.56 -15.40 12.36
CA ASN A 117 17.65 -16.54 12.16
C ASN A 117 16.53 -16.25 11.14
N MET A 118 16.51 -15.06 10.57
CA MET A 118 15.44 -14.58 9.72
C MET A 118 15.64 -15.01 8.27
N ILE A 119 14.62 -15.62 7.66
CA ILE A 119 14.59 -15.88 6.23
C ILE A 119 14.01 -14.66 5.53
N MET A 120 14.86 -14.01 4.73
CA MET A 120 14.44 -12.87 3.92
C MET A 120 14.16 -13.29 2.48
N THR A 121 13.07 -12.78 1.95
CA THR A 121 12.68 -12.88 0.55
C THR A 121 12.94 -11.53 -0.14
N ALA A 122 13.38 -11.58 -1.41
CA ALA A 122 13.68 -10.38 -2.18
C ALA A 122 13.56 -10.62 -3.69
N ASP A 123 13.29 -9.55 -4.42
CA ASP A 123 13.32 -9.53 -5.88
C ASP A 123 14.76 -9.39 -6.38
N ILE A 124 15.24 -10.30 -7.22
CA ILE A 124 16.53 -10.15 -7.91
C ILE A 124 16.34 -9.16 -9.05
N HIS A 125 16.94 -7.97 -8.92
CA HIS A 125 16.89 -6.91 -9.92
C HIS A 125 18.02 -7.05 -10.95
N LEU A 126 19.20 -7.49 -10.51
CA LEU A 126 20.36 -7.73 -11.37
C LEU A 126 21.26 -8.81 -10.73
N GLN A 127 21.92 -9.61 -11.55
CA GLN A 127 22.99 -10.52 -11.10
C GLN A 127 24.19 -10.36 -12.02
N ILE A 128 25.37 -10.25 -11.42
CA ILE A 128 26.64 -10.29 -12.12
C ILE A 128 27.51 -11.33 -11.42
N GLY A 129 27.77 -12.46 -12.07
CA GLY A 129 28.46 -13.59 -11.44
C GLY A 129 27.69 -14.11 -10.22
N ASN A 130 28.33 -14.09 -9.04
CA ASN A 130 27.74 -14.50 -7.76
C ASN A 130 27.21 -13.31 -6.93
N THR A 131 27.11 -12.13 -7.52
CA THR A 131 26.63 -10.92 -6.85
C THR A 131 25.22 -10.60 -7.31
N LEU A 132 24.31 -10.39 -6.37
CA LEU A 132 22.92 -10.05 -6.61
C LEU A 132 22.63 -8.61 -6.18
N TRP A 133 21.85 -7.89 -6.97
CA TRP A 133 21.20 -6.65 -6.57
C TRP A 133 19.76 -6.96 -6.28
N LEU A 134 19.38 -6.79 -5.02
CA LEU A 134 18.08 -7.14 -4.48
C LEU A 134 17.20 -5.91 -4.31
N LYS A 135 15.93 -6.02 -4.71
CA LYS A 135 14.88 -5.03 -4.46
C LYS A 135 13.84 -5.67 -3.52
N ASN A 136 13.13 -4.84 -2.75
CA ASN A 136 12.03 -5.28 -1.88
C ASN A 136 12.48 -6.42 -0.95
N VAL A 137 13.50 -6.18 -0.12
CA VAL A 137 13.93 -7.18 0.86
C VAL A 137 12.99 -7.14 2.06
N TYR A 138 12.36 -8.28 2.37
CA TYR A 138 11.40 -8.42 3.47
C TYR A 138 11.44 -9.83 4.09
N GLU A 139 10.91 -9.95 5.30
CA GLU A 139 10.69 -11.22 6.00
C GLU A 139 9.29 -11.76 5.71
N GLU A 140 9.23 -13.04 5.36
CA GLU A 140 7.98 -13.76 5.13
C GLU A 140 7.51 -14.49 6.39
N VAL A 141 6.29 -14.18 6.85
CA VAL A 141 5.63 -14.90 7.94
C VAL A 141 4.36 -15.54 7.41
N THR A 142 4.19 -16.85 7.62
CA THR A 142 2.97 -17.55 7.20
C THR A 142 1.95 -17.51 8.33
N LEU A 143 0.81 -16.88 8.09
CA LEU A 143 -0.33 -16.86 9.01
C LEU A 143 -1.57 -17.41 8.29
N SER A 144 -2.14 -18.50 8.82
CA SER A 144 -3.34 -19.14 8.23
C SER A 144 -3.21 -19.41 6.72
N GLU A 145 -2.14 -20.11 6.33
CA GLU A 145 -1.81 -20.45 4.94
C GLU A 145 -1.54 -19.27 4.00
N LYS A 146 -1.40 -18.04 4.54
CA LYS A 146 -0.99 -16.87 3.76
C LYS A 146 0.37 -16.36 4.20
N VAL A 147 1.28 -16.26 3.25
CA VAL A 147 2.56 -15.58 3.42
C VAL A 147 2.32 -14.07 3.46
N ILE A 148 2.69 -13.43 4.55
CA ILE A 148 2.60 -11.98 4.74
C ILE A 148 3.99 -11.40 5.07
N PRO A 149 4.33 -10.22 4.53
CA PRO A 149 5.57 -9.54 4.89
C PRO A 149 5.45 -8.97 6.32
N HIS A 150 6.26 -9.45 7.26
CA HIS A 150 6.28 -8.95 8.65
C HIS A 150 7.22 -7.75 8.79
N PHE A 151 8.49 -7.95 8.46
CA PHE A 151 9.53 -6.92 8.45
C PHE A 151 9.91 -6.53 7.02
N GLN A 152 9.93 -5.23 6.69
CA GLN A 152 10.32 -4.74 5.36
C GLN A 152 11.58 -3.87 5.45
N LEU A 153 12.75 -4.48 5.24
CA LEU A 153 14.06 -3.82 5.36
C LEU A 153 14.17 -2.57 4.47
N THR A 154 13.67 -2.66 3.24
CA THR A 154 13.71 -1.53 2.27
C THR A 154 12.99 -0.30 2.83
N ARG A 155 11.84 -0.50 3.47
CA ARG A 155 11.03 0.57 4.05
C ARG A 155 11.68 1.16 5.29
N GLU A 156 12.25 0.32 6.16
CA GLU A 156 12.91 0.79 7.38
C GLU A 156 14.16 1.63 7.11
N ILE A 157 14.94 1.29 6.07
CA ILE A 157 16.10 2.06 5.62
C ILE A 157 15.69 3.48 5.18
N LEU A 158 14.60 3.59 4.42
CA LEU A 158 14.07 4.88 3.95
C LEU A 158 13.50 5.72 5.09
N MET A 159 12.67 5.11 5.95
CA MET A 159 12.06 5.80 7.10
C MET A 159 13.11 6.31 8.08
N SER A 160 14.18 5.54 8.30
CA SER A 160 15.30 5.92 9.16
C SER A 160 16.30 6.88 8.50
N LYS A 161 16.03 7.30 7.24
CA LYS A 161 16.88 8.19 6.44
C LYS A 161 18.33 7.72 6.36
N LEU A 162 18.55 6.40 6.34
CA LEU A 162 19.89 5.80 6.27
C LEU A 162 20.45 5.80 4.84
N ALA A 163 19.56 5.91 3.86
CA ALA A 163 19.86 5.98 2.43
C ALA A 163 18.76 6.76 1.69
N GLU A 164 19.09 7.27 0.50
CA GLU A 164 18.13 7.86 -0.43
C GLU A 164 17.77 6.86 -1.53
N TYR A 165 16.54 6.92 -2.03
CA TYR A 165 16.09 6.06 -3.12
C TYR A 165 16.39 6.70 -4.48
N ASN A 166 17.10 5.99 -5.35
CA ASN A 166 17.44 6.43 -6.70
C ASN A 166 17.25 5.31 -7.72
N ASN A 167 16.16 5.40 -8.50
CA ASN A 167 15.84 4.44 -9.57
C ASN A 167 16.89 4.37 -10.70
N ASN A 168 17.75 5.39 -10.80
CA ASN A 168 18.77 5.48 -11.85
C ASN A 168 20.15 4.98 -11.41
N GLN A 169 20.30 4.51 -10.17
CA GLN A 169 21.60 4.06 -9.63
C GLN A 169 22.26 3.00 -10.53
N LEU A 170 21.47 2.08 -11.08
CA LEU A 170 21.99 0.97 -11.88
C LEU A 170 22.16 1.30 -13.36
N ASN A 171 21.68 2.45 -13.86
CA ASN A 171 21.69 2.77 -15.29
C ASN A 171 23.11 2.78 -15.89
N ASN A 172 24.06 3.37 -15.16
CA ASN A 172 25.45 3.39 -15.59
C ASN A 172 26.07 1.98 -15.56
N LEU A 173 25.70 1.15 -14.59
CA LEU A 173 26.17 -0.23 -14.51
C LEU A 173 25.62 -1.07 -15.67
N TYR A 174 24.33 -0.91 -16.02
CA TYR A 174 23.74 -1.55 -17.21
C TYR A 174 24.45 -1.14 -18.50
N LYS A 175 24.77 0.16 -18.64
CA LYS A 175 25.51 0.69 -19.78
C LYS A 175 26.91 0.06 -19.88
N LEU A 176 27.65 0.03 -18.77
CA LEU A 176 28.98 -0.60 -18.69
C LEU A 176 28.92 -2.10 -19.02
N CYS A 177 27.93 -2.83 -18.52
CA CYS A 177 27.74 -4.24 -18.86
C CYS A 177 27.51 -4.45 -20.35
N LYS A 178 26.70 -3.58 -20.99
CA LYS A 178 26.43 -3.61 -22.42
C LYS A 178 27.69 -3.31 -23.24
N GLU A 179 28.47 -2.30 -22.84
CA GLU A 179 29.74 -1.94 -23.48
C GLU A 179 30.79 -3.05 -23.35
N ALA A 180 30.85 -3.71 -22.19
CA ALA A 180 31.76 -4.82 -21.92
C ALA A 180 31.31 -6.16 -22.53
N SER A 181 30.22 -6.18 -23.32
CA SER A 181 29.65 -7.40 -23.90
C SER A 181 29.32 -8.49 -22.86
N ILE A 182 29.00 -8.08 -21.64
CA ILE A 182 28.57 -9.00 -20.58
C ILE A 182 27.12 -9.38 -20.85
N SER A 183 26.88 -10.65 -21.14
CA SER A 183 25.52 -11.18 -21.28
C SER A 183 24.79 -11.07 -19.94
N LEU A 184 23.90 -10.09 -19.83
CA LEU A 184 23.03 -9.97 -18.68
C LEU A 184 22.01 -11.11 -18.72
N PRO A 185 21.84 -11.85 -17.62
CA PRO A 185 20.78 -12.84 -17.53
C PRO A 185 19.42 -12.16 -17.77
N VAL A 186 18.74 -12.59 -18.83
CA VAL A 186 17.34 -12.25 -19.05
C VAL A 186 16.56 -13.10 -18.06
N TYR A 187 16.37 -12.55 -16.86
CA TYR A 187 15.38 -13.09 -15.96
C TYR A 187 14.03 -12.81 -16.61
N GLN A 188 13.55 -13.79 -17.37
CA GLN A 188 12.11 -14.00 -17.37
C GLN A 188 11.77 -14.12 -15.89
N LYS A 189 11.05 -13.13 -15.35
CA LYS A 189 10.19 -13.43 -14.21
C LYS A 189 9.56 -14.75 -14.60
N ALA A 190 9.87 -15.84 -13.89
CA ALA A 190 8.86 -16.88 -13.75
C ALA A 190 7.63 -16.06 -13.42
N ASN A 191 6.66 -15.99 -14.34
CA ASN A 191 5.49 -15.14 -14.16
C ASN A 191 5.06 -15.41 -12.73
N ALA A 192 5.35 -14.46 -11.84
CA ALA A 192 5.18 -14.68 -10.42
C ALA A 192 3.70 -14.92 -10.35
N VAL A 193 3.23 -16.16 -10.14
CA VAL A 193 1.87 -16.62 -10.47
C VAL A 193 0.93 -15.42 -10.58
N PRO A 194 0.72 -14.88 -11.79
CA PRO A 194 0.66 -13.43 -12.11
C PRO A 194 0.23 -12.52 -10.96
N ALA A 195 0.97 -12.32 -9.86
CA ALA A 195 0.44 -11.89 -8.55
C ALA A 195 -1.08 -12.11 -8.37
N ARG A 196 -1.66 -13.24 -8.79
CA ARG A 196 -3.11 -13.35 -9.07
C ARG A 196 -3.85 -12.08 -9.56
N GLU A 197 -3.33 -11.14 -10.36
CA GLU A 197 -3.94 -9.80 -10.55
C GLU A 197 -4.48 -9.17 -9.24
N GLU A 198 -3.89 -9.46 -8.08
CA GLU A 198 -4.57 -9.48 -6.78
C GLU A 198 -6.01 -10.04 -6.72
N ARG A 199 -6.73 -10.39 -7.78
CA ARG A 199 -8.12 -9.93 -7.94
C ARG A 199 -8.18 -8.51 -7.39
N LYS A 200 -7.99 -7.48 -8.23
CA LYS A 200 -8.45 -6.12 -7.91
C LYS A 200 -9.77 -6.29 -7.18
N ILE A 201 -9.78 -6.01 -5.88
CA ILE A 201 -10.96 -6.29 -5.09
C ILE A 201 -11.97 -5.30 -5.58
N GLU A 202 -12.90 -5.79 -6.39
CA GLU A 202 -13.94 -4.96 -6.92
C GLU A 202 -14.92 -4.72 -5.78
N PRO A 203 -15.01 -3.47 -5.28
CA PRO A 203 -16.02 -3.16 -4.29
C PRO A 203 -17.39 -3.33 -4.95
N GLN A 204 -18.34 -3.83 -4.16
CA GLN A 204 -19.74 -3.81 -4.55
C GLN A 204 -20.36 -2.51 -4.02
N TRP A 205 -21.32 -1.96 -4.77
CA TRP A 205 -22.13 -0.84 -4.33
C TRP A 205 -23.50 -1.35 -3.89
N ALA A 206 -24.03 -0.77 -2.82
CA ALA A 206 -25.42 -0.95 -2.46
C ALA A 206 -26.32 -0.47 -3.61
N HIS A 207 -27.49 -1.07 -3.73
CA HIS A 207 -28.46 -0.75 -4.77
C HIS A 207 -29.86 -0.87 -4.19
N LEU A 208 -30.77 -0.01 -4.66
CA LEU A 208 -32.19 -0.11 -4.31
C LEU A 208 -32.75 -1.40 -4.94
N ASP A 209 -33.37 -2.25 -4.13
CA ASP A 209 -33.73 -3.63 -4.50
C ASP A 209 -35.24 -3.89 -4.58
N THR A 210 -36.06 -2.95 -4.11
CA THR A 210 -37.53 -2.97 -4.25
C THR A 210 -38.03 -1.70 -4.96
N ASP A 211 -39.32 -1.65 -5.32
CA ASP A 211 -39.93 -0.44 -5.91
C ASP A 211 -39.89 0.75 -4.93
N VAL A 212 -40.25 0.49 -3.66
CA VAL A 212 -40.16 1.43 -2.54
C VAL A 212 -39.20 0.88 -1.50
N ASN A 213 -38.23 1.68 -1.08
CA ASN A 213 -37.18 1.29 -0.15
C ASN A 213 -37.16 2.24 1.06
N GLU A 214 -36.96 1.66 2.23
CA GLU A 214 -36.73 2.40 3.47
C GLU A 214 -35.25 2.78 3.58
N VAL A 215 -34.97 4.07 3.72
CA VAL A 215 -33.63 4.63 3.65
C VAL A 215 -33.37 5.68 4.72
N THR A 216 -32.10 5.90 5.02
CA THR A 216 -31.62 7.06 5.76
C THR A 216 -30.94 8.02 4.77
N PHE A 217 -31.22 9.31 4.89
CA PHE A 217 -30.47 10.33 4.18
C PHE A 217 -29.01 10.35 4.65
N SER A 218 -28.08 10.77 3.79
CA SER A 218 -26.66 10.80 4.16
C SER A 218 -25.94 12.06 3.71
N ALA A 219 -26.08 12.47 2.45
CA ALA A 219 -25.48 13.71 1.96
C ALA A 219 -26.29 14.32 0.81
N ALA A 220 -26.10 15.61 0.56
CA ALA A 220 -26.57 16.27 -0.66
C ALA A 220 -25.59 17.32 -1.16
N ILE A 221 -25.29 17.23 -2.45
CA ILE A 221 -24.59 18.28 -3.22
C ILE A 221 -25.63 19.20 -3.85
N SER A 222 -26.70 18.61 -4.40
CA SER A 222 -27.86 19.30 -4.94
C SER A 222 -29.05 18.33 -5.03
N PRO A 223 -30.27 18.76 -5.37
CA PRO A 223 -31.37 17.84 -5.64
C PRO A 223 -31.10 16.85 -6.78
N ASP A 224 -30.19 17.17 -7.70
CA ASP A 224 -29.75 16.23 -8.73
C ASP A 224 -28.73 15.19 -8.21
N GLU A 225 -28.13 15.44 -7.05
CA GLU A 225 -27.08 14.61 -6.48
C GLU A 225 -27.22 14.56 -4.96
N ILE A 226 -28.12 13.66 -4.53
CA ILE A 226 -28.31 13.29 -3.14
C ILE A 226 -27.82 11.86 -2.91
N TYR A 227 -27.54 11.53 -1.66
CA TYR A 227 -27.08 10.22 -1.26
C TYR A 227 -27.93 9.66 -0.13
N VAL A 228 -28.36 8.42 -0.30
CA VAL A 228 -29.16 7.67 0.68
C VAL A 228 -28.52 6.32 0.98
N ARG A 229 -28.89 5.73 2.11
CA ARG A 229 -28.42 4.42 2.57
C ARG A 229 -29.62 3.57 2.94
N LEU A 230 -29.63 2.28 2.59
CA LEU A 230 -30.71 1.37 2.97
C LEU A 230 -30.72 1.14 4.48
N ASN A 231 -31.86 1.40 5.15
CA ASN A 231 -31.94 1.35 6.61
C ASN A 231 -31.61 -0.05 7.17
N LYS A 232 -32.01 -1.12 6.45
CA LYS A 232 -31.77 -2.52 6.82
C LYS A 232 -30.29 -2.93 6.96
N PHE A 233 -29.36 -2.09 6.49
CA PHE A 233 -27.91 -2.33 6.59
C PHE A 233 -27.20 -1.44 7.62
N ASN A 234 -27.93 -0.58 8.35
CA ASN A 234 -27.34 0.34 9.32
C ASN A 234 -26.56 -0.38 10.44
N GLU A 235 -27.11 -1.45 11.00
CA GLU A 235 -26.43 -2.25 12.03
C GLU A 235 -25.13 -2.90 11.52
N GLN A 236 -25.13 -3.39 10.28
CA GLN A 236 -23.95 -3.98 9.64
C GLN A 236 -22.88 -2.93 9.36
N LEU A 237 -23.27 -1.72 8.95
CA LEU A 237 -22.35 -0.60 8.78
C LEU A 237 -21.73 -0.17 10.11
N TYR A 238 -22.54 -0.05 11.16
CA TYR A 238 -22.07 0.29 12.51
C TYR A 238 -21.10 -0.77 13.07
N SER A 239 -21.42 -2.05 12.86
CA SER A 239 -20.52 -3.16 13.20
C SER A 239 -19.20 -3.09 12.42
N LEU A 240 -19.24 -2.83 11.12
CA LEU A 240 -18.06 -2.67 10.28
C LEU A 240 -17.18 -1.51 10.75
N GLN A 241 -17.77 -0.35 11.06
CA GLN A 241 -17.05 0.82 11.57
C GLN A 241 -16.34 0.50 12.89
N LYS A 242 -17.01 -0.18 13.83
CA LYS A 242 -16.39 -0.63 15.09
C LYS A 242 -15.20 -1.54 14.85
N GLU A 243 -15.31 -2.48 13.91
CA GLU A 243 -14.21 -3.39 13.56
C GLU A 243 -13.04 -2.66 12.91
N ILE A 244 -13.30 -1.66 12.06
CA ILE A 244 -12.28 -0.80 11.47
C ILE A 244 -11.54 -0.04 12.58
N GLN A 245 -12.26 0.65 13.47
CA GLN A 245 -11.65 1.39 14.59
C GLN A 245 -10.82 0.47 15.50
N ALA A 246 -11.34 -0.72 15.83
CA ALA A 246 -10.63 -1.70 16.63
C ALA A 246 -9.35 -2.21 15.94
N SER A 247 -9.40 -2.38 14.61
CA SER A 247 -8.23 -2.81 13.84
C SER A 247 -7.13 -1.75 13.84
N LEU A 248 -7.48 -0.47 13.76
CA LEU A 248 -6.53 0.66 13.74
C LEU A 248 -5.72 0.79 15.05
N LYS A 249 -6.24 0.29 16.17
CA LYS A 249 -5.57 0.30 17.48
C LYS A 249 -4.41 -0.71 17.59
N LYS A 250 -4.21 -1.57 16.61
CA LYS A 250 -3.13 -2.57 16.62
C LYS A 250 -1.76 -1.90 16.41
N VAL A 251 -0.78 -2.27 17.24
CA VAL A 251 0.58 -1.69 17.25
C VAL A 251 1.25 -1.69 15.86
N ASN A 252 0.97 -2.72 15.05
CA ASN A 252 1.57 -2.90 13.72
C ASN A 252 0.56 -2.69 12.58
N TYR A 253 -0.30 -1.67 12.65
CA TYR A 253 -1.22 -1.37 11.55
C TYR A 253 -0.44 -0.96 10.28
N PRO A 254 -0.74 -1.55 9.11
CA PRO A 254 -0.03 -1.24 7.87
C PRO A 254 -0.21 0.23 7.48
N LYS A 255 0.85 0.83 6.91
CA LYS A 255 0.76 2.16 6.31
C LYS A 255 0.31 2.04 4.86
N LEU A 256 -0.45 3.03 4.40
CA LEU A 256 -0.76 3.21 2.99
C LEU A 256 0.54 3.60 2.26
N GLN A 257 0.88 2.90 1.18
CA GLN A 257 2.16 3.12 0.48
C GLN A 257 2.04 4.10 -0.68
N ASN A 258 1.00 3.95 -1.51
CA ASN A 258 0.76 4.77 -2.69
C ASN A 258 -0.67 5.30 -2.63
N VAL A 259 -0.86 6.56 -3.03
CA VAL A 259 -2.16 7.22 -3.12
C VAL A 259 -2.31 7.77 -4.52
N GLU A 260 -3.24 7.18 -5.26
CA GLU A 260 -3.60 7.56 -6.62
C GLU A 260 -5.12 7.61 -6.77
N ILE A 261 -5.61 8.23 -7.84
CA ILE A 261 -7.05 8.25 -8.16
C ILE A 261 -7.58 6.81 -8.22
N GLY A 262 -8.69 6.55 -7.54
CA GLY A 262 -9.30 5.23 -7.43
C GLY A 262 -8.77 4.38 -6.26
N THR A 263 -7.77 4.83 -5.51
CA THR A 263 -7.30 4.13 -4.30
C THR A 263 -8.43 4.05 -3.27
N ILE A 264 -8.76 2.83 -2.82
CA ILE A 264 -9.66 2.61 -1.68
C ILE A 264 -8.80 2.67 -0.41
N CYS A 265 -9.14 3.55 0.53
CA CYS A 265 -8.40 3.74 1.76
C CYS A 265 -9.32 4.06 2.93
N LEU A 266 -8.74 4.33 4.10
CA LEU A 266 -9.46 4.91 5.23
C LEU A 266 -9.04 6.37 5.39
N ALA A 267 -10.01 7.26 5.55
CA ALA A 267 -9.78 8.65 5.93
C ALA A 267 -10.51 8.95 7.24
N LYS A 268 -10.00 9.91 8.01
CA LYS A 268 -10.71 10.39 9.19
C LYS A 268 -11.90 11.23 8.73
N ASP A 269 -13.07 10.95 9.30
CA ASP A 269 -14.26 11.77 9.13
C ASP A 269 -13.98 13.21 9.60
N PRO A 270 -14.23 14.25 8.78
CA PRO A 270 -14.07 15.65 9.17
C PRO A 270 -14.98 16.07 10.32
N GLU A 271 -16.19 15.50 10.40
CA GLU A 271 -17.19 15.81 11.42
C GLU A 271 -17.05 14.90 12.65
N GLY A 272 -16.25 13.83 12.52
CA GLY A 272 -16.07 12.80 13.53
C GLY A 272 -14.63 12.62 14.02
N LEU A 273 -14.48 11.59 14.87
CA LEU A 273 -13.16 11.11 15.30
C LEU A 273 -12.77 9.78 14.65
N ASP A 274 -13.71 9.13 13.97
CA ASP A 274 -13.58 7.79 13.45
C ASP A 274 -13.08 7.79 12.00
N TYR A 275 -12.38 6.72 11.63
CA TYR A 275 -11.96 6.49 10.25
C TYR A 275 -13.06 5.78 9.45
N ALA A 276 -13.37 6.29 8.27
CA ALA A 276 -14.36 5.73 7.36
C ALA A 276 -13.72 5.21 6.06
N ARG A 277 -14.43 4.35 5.33
CA ARG A 277 -13.99 3.85 4.02
C ARG A 277 -14.13 4.98 2.99
N THR A 278 -13.09 5.18 2.19
CA THR A 278 -13.07 6.22 1.15
C THR A 278 -12.50 5.71 -0.17
N VAL A 279 -12.86 6.39 -1.25
CA VAL A 279 -12.18 6.31 -2.55
C VAL A 279 -11.58 7.66 -2.88
N VAL A 280 -10.31 7.68 -3.28
CA VAL A 280 -9.62 8.88 -3.72
C VAL A 280 -10.13 9.28 -5.10
N LYS A 281 -10.67 10.50 -5.25
CA LYS A 281 -11.16 11.04 -6.53
C LYS A 281 -10.13 11.93 -7.21
N ILE A 282 -9.37 12.70 -6.44
CA ILE A 282 -8.33 13.62 -6.93
C ILE A 282 -7.13 13.54 -5.99
N VAL A 283 -5.93 13.62 -6.56
CA VAL A 283 -4.68 13.79 -5.81
C VAL A 283 -3.99 15.02 -6.37
N GLU A 284 -3.71 15.99 -5.51
CA GLU A 284 -2.99 17.22 -5.86
C GLU A 284 -2.06 17.60 -4.70
N ASP A 285 -0.78 17.82 -5.02
CA ASP A 285 0.29 18.05 -4.05
C ASP A 285 0.33 17.00 -2.93
N ASN A 286 0.06 17.41 -1.68
CA ASN A 286 0.04 16.56 -0.49
C ASN A 286 -1.39 16.29 0.03
N LYS A 287 -2.40 16.61 -0.78
CA LYS A 287 -3.82 16.46 -0.44
C LYS A 287 -4.53 15.53 -1.40
N ALA A 288 -5.60 14.90 -0.90
CA ALA A 288 -6.48 14.07 -1.67
C ALA A 288 -7.94 14.50 -1.43
N LEU A 289 -8.73 14.59 -2.50
CA LEU A 289 -10.18 14.63 -2.40
C LEU A 289 -10.67 13.18 -2.26
N CYS A 290 -11.31 12.88 -1.14
CA CYS A 290 -11.83 11.56 -0.82
C CYS A 290 -13.35 11.57 -0.80
N PHE A 291 -13.96 10.61 -1.50
CA PHE A 291 -15.38 10.32 -1.41
C PHE A 291 -15.63 9.23 -0.37
N PHE A 292 -16.47 9.52 0.61
CA PHE A 292 -16.82 8.62 1.71
C PHE A 292 -17.87 7.63 1.22
N VAL A 293 -17.42 6.44 0.84
CA VAL A 293 -18.23 5.46 0.07
C VAL A 293 -19.46 4.95 0.83
N ASP A 294 -19.47 5.15 2.15
CA ASP A 294 -20.58 4.77 3.02
C ASP A 294 -21.55 5.91 3.31
N PHE A 295 -21.18 7.17 3.04
CA PHE A 295 -21.91 8.36 3.47
C PHE A 295 -22.23 9.34 2.33
N GLY A 296 -21.50 9.30 1.22
CA GLY A 296 -21.80 10.09 0.03
C GLY A 296 -21.21 11.51 0.02
N ASP A 297 -20.63 11.95 1.11
CA ASP A 297 -19.92 13.22 1.22
C ASP A 297 -18.47 13.11 0.73
N GLU A 298 -17.87 14.27 0.49
CA GLU A 298 -16.50 14.40 0.05
C GLU A 298 -15.73 15.33 0.99
N ALA A 299 -14.47 14.97 1.27
CA ALA A 299 -13.59 15.83 2.03
C ALA A 299 -12.18 15.83 1.45
N VAL A 300 -11.52 16.99 1.58
CA VAL A 300 -10.10 17.12 1.29
C VAL A 300 -9.32 16.75 2.55
N VAL A 301 -8.44 15.76 2.42
CA VAL A 301 -7.61 15.26 3.52
C VAL A 301 -6.14 15.26 3.13
N ASP A 302 -5.26 15.41 4.12
CA ASP A 302 -3.82 15.24 3.89
C ASP A 302 -3.50 13.77 3.61
N ILE A 303 -2.65 13.52 2.62
CA ILE A 303 -2.23 12.16 2.22
C ILE A 303 -1.61 11.40 3.40
N THR A 304 -0.98 12.11 4.34
CA THR A 304 -0.37 11.54 5.56
C THR A 304 -1.40 11.02 6.56
N ASP A 305 -2.64 11.49 6.48
CA ASP A 305 -3.74 11.09 7.36
C ASP A 305 -4.50 9.88 6.82
N LEU A 306 -4.34 9.56 5.53
CA LEU A 306 -4.90 8.35 4.95
C LEU A 306 -4.27 7.08 5.54
N LYS A 307 -5.10 6.08 5.83
CA LYS A 307 -4.67 4.76 6.31
C LYS A 307 -5.00 3.68 5.31
N TYR A 308 -4.21 2.61 5.35
CA TYR A 308 -4.47 1.39 4.60
C TYR A 308 -5.82 0.79 5.02
N ILE A 309 -6.58 0.24 4.08
CA ILE A 309 -7.79 -0.55 4.38
C ILE A 309 -7.53 -2.02 4.10
N HIS A 310 -7.84 -2.90 5.06
CA HIS A 310 -7.77 -4.34 4.79
C HIS A 310 -8.89 -4.76 3.82
N ASN A 311 -8.53 -5.57 2.83
CA ASN A 311 -9.42 -6.23 1.87
C ASN A 311 -10.71 -6.80 2.46
N LYS A 312 -10.64 -7.40 3.66
CA LYS A 312 -11.82 -7.92 4.37
C LYS A 312 -12.88 -6.85 4.65
N PHE A 313 -12.49 -5.60 4.86
CA PHE A 313 -13.43 -4.49 5.12
C PHE A 313 -14.03 -3.93 3.82
N ILE A 314 -13.35 -4.12 2.68
CA ILE A 314 -13.90 -3.78 1.36
C ILE A 314 -14.99 -4.78 0.97
N THR A 315 -14.71 -6.09 1.15
CA THR A 315 -15.62 -7.15 0.68
C THR A 315 -16.73 -7.52 1.66
N LYS A 316 -16.62 -7.16 2.94
CA LYS A 316 -17.57 -7.58 3.98
C LYS A 316 -18.94 -6.93 3.85
N LEU A 317 -18.99 -5.71 3.32
CA LEU A 317 -20.22 -4.97 3.11
C LEU A 317 -20.06 -4.15 1.83
N PRO A 318 -21.05 -4.11 0.93
CA PRO A 318 -21.05 -3.16 -0.17
C PRO A 318 -20.85 -1.72 0.34
N PHE A 319 -20.33 -0.84 -0.49
CA PHE A 319 -20.31 0.60 -0.23
C PHE A 319 -21.74 1.10 -0.11
N GLN A 320 -22.06 1.71 1.04
CA GLN A 320 -23.45 1.90 1.45
C GLN A 320 -24.14 3.11 0.84
N SER A 321 -23.36 4.09 0.34
CA SER A 321 -23.92 5.30 -0.25
C SER A 321 -24.48 5.04 -1.65
N ILE A 322 -25.77 5.31 -1.82
CA ILE A 322 -26.50 5.18 -3.08
C ILE A 322 -26.80 6.57 -3.62
N GLN A 323 -26.29 6.87 -4.81
CA GLN A 323 -26.50 8.15 -5.47
C GLN A 323 -27.88 8.22 -6.13
N CYS A 324 -28.60 9.30 -5.87
CA CYS A 324 -29.93 9.55 -6.42
C CYS A 324 -30.04 10.99 -6.94
N ARG A 325 -31.00 11.21 -7.84
CA ARG A 325 -31.54 12.53 -8.19
C ARG A 325 -33.03 12.57 -7.87
N LEU A 326 -33.54 13.73 -7.48
CA LEU A 326 -34.96 13.93 -7.28
C LEU A 326 -35.68 14.07 -8.63
N GLN A 327 -36.62 13.15 -8.88
CA GLN A 327 -37.46 13.12 -10.08
C GLN A 327 -38.31 14.39 -10.22
N GLY A 328 -38.49 14.86 -11.45
CA GLY A 328 -39.57 15.80 -11.77
C GLY A 328 -39.29 17.27 -11.46
N ILE A 329 -38.11 17.61 -10.95
CA ILE A 329 -37.74 18.97 -10.57
C ILE A 329 -36.50 19.47 -11.31
N LYS A 330 -36.34 20.78 -11.37
CA LYS A 330 -35.16 21.48 -11.90
C LYS A 330 -34.97 22.82 -11.16
N PRO A 331 -33.78 23.45 -11.24
CA PRO A 331 -33.55 24.73 -10.56
C PRO A 331 -34.48 25.83 -11.10
N VAL A 332 -34.79 26.80 -10.24
CA VAL A 332 -35.58 28.00 -10.60
C VAL A 332 -34.84 28.87 -11.60
N LEU A 333 -33.51 28.96 -11.45
CA LEU A 333 -32.56 29.59 -12.36
C LEU A 333 -31.82 28.50 -13.15
N ASP A 334 -30.67 28.85 -13.74
CA ASP A 334 -29.84 27.89 -14.47
C ASP A 334 -29.12 26.89 -13.55
N GLU A 335 -28.96 27.21 -12.26
CA GLU A 335 -28.22 26.38 -11.27
C GLU A 335 -28.94 26.30 -9.92
N TRP A 336 -28.73 25.18 -9.21
CA TRP A 336 -29.25 24.98 -7.85
C TRP A 336 -28.57 25.93 -6.86
N GLN A 337 -29.38 26.61 -6.06
CA GLN A 337 -28.90 27.48 -5.00
C GLN A 337 -28.48 26.66 -3.78
N SER A 338 -27.38 27.03 -3.11
CA SER A 338 -26.82 26.27 -1.98
C SER A 338 -27.81 26.06 -0.82
N ASP A 339 -28.71 27.02 -0.60
CA ASP A 339 -29.68 26.97 0.49
C ASP A 339 -30.69 25.82 0.36
N ILE A 340 -30.85 25.25 -0.84
CA ILE A 340 -31.74 24.11 -1.04
C ILE A 340 -31.29 22.87 -0.27
N ASN A 341 -29.97 22.72 -0.06
CA ASN A 341 -29.42 21.61 0.71
C ASN A 341 -29.85 21.73 2.17
N ASN A 342 -29.90 22.95 2.73
CA ASN A 342 -30.40 23.19 4.09
C ASN A 342 -31.86 22.72 4.24
N ILE A 343 -32.68 22.90 3.20
CA ILE A 343 -34.05 22.41 3.18
C ILE A 343 -34.06 20.87 3.15
N LEU A 344 -33.27 20.25 2.27
CA LEU A 344 -33.16 18.78 2.22
C LEU A 344 -32.76 18.20 3.58
N TYR A 345 -31.70 18.74 4.21
CA TYR A 345 -31.26 18.31 5.54
C TYR A 345 -32.34 18.52 6.59
N LYS A 346 -33.02 19.68 6.60
CA LYS A 346 -34.11 19.97 7.55
C LYS A 346 -35.26 18.96 7.48
N TYR A 347 -35.62 18.47 6.29
CA TYR A 347 -36.66 17.45 6.14
C TYR A 347 -36.13 16.02 6.30
N ALA A 348 -34.81 15.85 6.23
CA ALA A 348 -34.15 14.59 6.47
C ALA A 348 -33.79 14.35 7.95
N THR A 349 -33.84 15.37 8.82
CA THR A 349 -33.53 15.27 10.25
C THR A 349 -34.76 15.51 11.14
N GLU A 350 -34.74 14.94 12.35
CA GLU A 350 -35.75 15.18 13.37
C GLU A 350 -35.75 16.68 13.77
N PRO A 351 -36.92 17.29 14.03
CA PRO A 351 -37.01 18.69 14.45
C PRO A 351 -36.09 19.01 15.62
N ASP A 352 -35.35 20.11 15.50
CA ASP A 352 -34.39 20.60 16.50
C ASP A 352 -33.28 19.58 16.87
N SER A 353 -32.90 18.69 15.95
CA SER A 353 -31.77 17.77 16.14
C SER A 353 -31.01 17.45 14.85
N ASP A 354 -29.81 16.89 15.01
CA ASP A 354 -28.98 16.37 13.91
C ASP A 354 -29.22 14.87 13.63
N ILE A 355 -30.30 14.30 14.17
CA ILE A 355 -30.62 12.88 13.98
C ILE A 355 -31.38 12.72 12.66
N PHE A 356 -30.81 11.97 11.72
CA PHE A 356 -31.51 11.61 10.48
C PHE A 356 -32.73 10.75 10.76
N ARG A 357 -33.84 11.09 10.12
CA ARG A 357 -35.09 10.34 10.16
C ARG A 357 -35.10 9.21 9.15
N LEU A 358 -36.08 8.34 9.32
CA LEU A 358 -36.41 7.31 8.36
C LEU A 358 -37.18 7.91 7.18
N LEU A 359 -36.66 7.75 5.97
CA LEU A 359 -37.28 8.20 4.73
C LEU A 359 -37.62 7.02 3.82
N PHE A 360 -38.44 7.27 2.82
CA PHE A 360 -38.80 6.30 1.80
C PHE A 360 -38.45 6.83 0.42
N VAL A 361 -37.81 5.99 -0.40
CA VAL A 361 -37.54 6.30 -1.82
C VAL A 361 -38.31 5.34 -2.72
N LYS A 362 -39.03 5.89 -3.70
CA LYS A 362 -39.59 5.13 -4.81
C LYS A 362 -38.73 5.30 -6.06
N ILE A 363 -38.39 4.20 -6.71
CA ILE A 363 -37.57 4.19 -7.93
C ILE A 363 -38.44 4.62 -9.13
N CYS A 364 -38.05 5.68 -9.82
CA CYS A 364 -38.65 6.10 -11.10
C CYS A 364 -37.83 5.63 -12.31
N GLY A 365 -36.53 5.43 -12.14
CA GLY A 365 -35.66 4.93 -13.21
C GLY A 365 -34.20 4.82 -12.78
N LYS A 366 -33.40 4.18 -13.62
CA LYS A 366 -31.92 4.17 -13.52
C LYS A 366 -31.35 5.21 -14.47
N VAL A 367 -30.42 6.00 -13.99
CA VAL A 367 -29.73 7.06 -14.72
C VAL A 367 -28.29 6.60 -14.96
N GLU A 368 -27.73 6.93 -16.12
CA GLU A 368 -26.30 6.69 -16.36
C GLU A 368 -25.46 7.51 -15.38
N ASN A 369 -24.48 6.84 -14.75
CA ASN A 369 -23.51 7.49 -13.91
C ASN A 369 -22.27 7.81 -14.73
N SER A 370 -22.11 9.08 -15.10
CA SER A 370 -20.98 9.57 -15.90
C SER A 370 -19.64 9.53 -15.14
N ILE A 371 -19.69 9.51 -13.80
CA ILE A 371 -18.50 9.57 -12.95
C ILE A 371 -18.02 8.15 -12.59
N ASN A 372 -18.95 7.24 -12.32
CA ASN A 372 -18.62 5.85 -12.01
C ASN A 372 -19.67 4.89 -12.59
N PRO A 373 -19.40 4.27 -13.76
CA PRO A 373 -20.34 3.34 -14.40
C PRO A 373 -20.74 2.14 -13.53
N ARG A 374 -19.98 1.86 -12.47
CA ARG A 374 -20.21 0.75 -11.54
C ARG A 374 -21.13 1.13 -10.36
N GLN A 375 -21.38 2.41 -10.13
CA GLN A 375 -22.30 2.89 -9.12
C GLN A 375 -23.63 3.23 -9.79
N ASN A 376 -24.69 2.49 -9.44
CA ASN A 376 -26.03 2.81 -9.94
C ASN A 376 -26.43 4.21 -9.45
N ARG A 377 -26.91 5.04 -10.37
CA ARG A 377 -27.59 6.31 -10.04
C ARG A 377 -29.09 6.13 -10.30
N TYR A 378 -29.92 6.57 -9.37
CA TYR A 378 -31.36 6.41 -9.46
C TYR A 378 -32.08 7.74 -9.58
N SER A 379 -33.14 7.76 -10.39
CA SER A 379 -34.13 8.82 -10.37
C SER A 379 -35.21 8.42 -9.38
N VAL A 380 -35.45 9.23 -8.34
CA VAL A 380 -36.30 8.83 -7.22
C VAL A 380 -37.29 9.89 -6.79
N LEU A 381 -38.39 9.43 -6.22
CA LEU A 381 -39.28 10.21 -5.38
C LEU A 381 -38.92 9.97 -3.93
N LEU A 382 -38.66 11.04 -3.17
CA LEU A 382 -38.26 10.98 -1.77
C LEU A 382 -39.39 11.44 -0.87
N LYS A 383 -39.79 10.60 0.08
CA LYS A 383 -40.93 10.84 0.96
C LYS A 383 -40.54 10.69 2.42
N ASP A 384 -40.89 11.68 3.23
CA ASP A 384 -40.83 11.59 4.68
C ASP A 384 -42.00 10.72 5.18
N GLY A 385 -41.67 9.65 5.90
CA GLY A 385 -42.67 8.75 6.51
C GLY A 385 -42.95 9.04 7.98
N PHE A 386 -42.38 10.12 8.55
CA PHE A 386 -42.55 10.47 9.94
C PHE A 386 -43.83 11.30 10.18
N GLY A 387 -44.62 10.87 11.17
CA GLY A 387 -45.86 11.54 11.58
C GLY A 387 -47.03 11.35 10.59
N GLU A 388 -48.13 12.06 10.81
CA GLU A 388 -49.37 11.87 10.04
C GLU A 388 -49.31 12.47 8.62
N LYS A 389 -48.32 13.31 8.31
CA LYS A 389 -48.33 14.18 7.13
C LYS A 389 -47.54 13.70 5.92
N ASN A 390 -46.88 12.53 5.99
CA ASN A 390 -46.29 11.80 4.85
C ASN A 390 -45.89 12.69 3.66
N VAL A 391 -44.83 13.49 3.81
CA VAL A 391 -44.53 14.60 2.90
C VAL A 391 -43.66 14.13 1.73
N LEU A 392 -44.14 14.33 0.50
CA LEU A 392 -43.35 14.11 -0.70
C LEU A 392 -42.41 15.30 -0.94
N ILE A 393 -41.11 15.09 -0.72
CA ILE A 393 -40.10 16.15 -0.72
C ILE A 393 -39.95 16.78 -2.11
N ASN A 394 -40.10 16.00 -3.19
CA ASN A 394 -40.07 16.51 -4.56
C ASN A 394 -41.12 17.62 -4.79
N THR A 395 -42.37 17.38 -4.38
CA THR A 395 -43.47 18.35 -4.49
C THR A 395 -43.28 19.53 -3.54
N LEU A 396 -42.83 19.26 -2.31
CA LEU A 396 -42.55 20.29 -1.32
C LEU A 396 -41.55 21.34 -1.84
N LEU A 397 -40.48 20.93 -2.51
CA LEU A 397 -39.49 21.86 -3.07
C LEU A 397 -40.10 22.79 -4.13
N VAL A 398 -41.07 22.28 -4.91
CA VAL A 398 -41.83 23.09 -5.87
C VAL A 398 -42.78 24.04 -5.15
N ASP A 399 -43.52 23.55 -4.16
CA ASP A 399 -44.50 24.34 -3.40
C ASP A 399 -43.83 25.47 -2.59
N CYS A 400 -42.60 25.24 -2.10
CA CYS A 400 -41.78 26.26 -1.44
C CYS A 400 -41.15 27.27 -2.42
N GLY A 401 -41.31 27.09 -3.73
CA GLY A 401 -40.75 27.97 -4.75
C GLY A 401 -39.22 27.90 -4.89
N VAL A 402 -38.60 26.84 -4.38
CA VAL A 402 -37.14 26.63 -4.47
C VAL A 402 -36.73 25.70 -5.61
N ALA A 403 -37.72 25.06 -6.25
CA ALA A 403 -37.58 24.30 -7.48
C ALA A 403 -38.78 24.58 -8.42
N VAL A 404 -38.64 24.25 -9.70
CA VAL A 404 -39.76 24.25 -10.65
C VAL A 404 -39.92 22.86 -11.26
N PRO A 405 -41.14 22.46 -11.68
CA PRO A 405 -41.36 21.18 -12.30
C PRO A 405 -40.66 21.07 -13.66
N ASN A 406 -40.18 19.87 -13.98
CA ASN A 406 -39.65 19.51 -15.29
C ASN A 406 -40.69 18.67 -16.09
N SER A 407 -40.29 18.04 -17.20
CA SER A 407 -41.21 17.24 -18.04
C SER A 407 -41.61 15.88 -17.45
N GLU A 408 -40.96 15.47 -16.37
CA GLU A 408 -41.19 14.18 -15.74
C GLU A 408 -42.29 14.25 -14.67
N GLN A 409 -43.06 13.17 -14.53
CA GLN A 409 -44.17 13.11 -13.58
C GLN A 409 -43.70 12.89 -12.14
N ILE A 410 -44.38 13.56 -11.21
CA ILE A 410 -44.23 13.41 -9.76
C ILE A 410 -45.51 12.77 -9.22
N ASP A 411 -45.57 11.44 -9.25
CA ASP A 411 -46.72 10.67 -8.76
C ASP A 411 -46.47 10.22 -7.32
N ASP A 412 -47.30 10.72 -6.38
CA ASP A 412 -47.18 10.32 -4.98
C ASP A 412 -47.35 8.80 -4.80
N PHE A 413 -46.75 8.26 -3.75
CA PHE A 413 -46.75 6.82 -3.46
C PHE A 413 -47.08 6.53 -2.00
N TYR A 414 -47.66 5.35 -1.78
CA TYR A 414 -48.03 4.88 -0.45
C TYR A 414 -46.85 4.19 0.24
N ILE A 415 -46.66 4.51 1.52
CA ILE A 415 -45.76 3.79 2.41
C ILE A 415 -46.58 2.66 3.06
N SER A 416 -46.09 1.43 2.97
CA SER A 416 -46.73 0.26 3.59
C SER A 416 -46.72 0.39 5.12
N SER A 417 -47.87 0.20 5.77
CA SER A 417 -48.06 0.27 7.22
C SER A 417 -47.36 -0.84 8.03
N ALA A 418 -46.58 -1.70 7.37
CA ALA A 418 -45.79 -2.73 8.05
C ALA A 418 -44.51 -2.18 8.71
N HIS A 419 -44.18 -0.90 8.53
CA HIS A 419 -42.90 -0.30 8.97
C HIS A 419 -43.11 0.91 9.92
N SER A 420 -44.35 1.14 10.36
CA SER A 420 -44.75 2.23 11.25
C SER A 420 -45.10 1.71 12.64
N ASN A 421 -44.11 1.17 13.37
CA ASN A 421 -44.21 0.89 14.80
C ASN A 421 -42.86 1.10 15.48
#